data_AF-A0A8B8F7Q3-F1
#
_entry.id   AF-A0A8B8F7Q3-F1
#
_cell.length_a   1.000
_cell.length_b   1.000
_cell.length_c   1.000
_cell.angle_alpha   90.00
_cell.angle_beta   90.00
_cell.angle_gamma   90.00
#
_symmetry.space_group_name_H-M   'P 1'
#
loop_
_entity.id
_entity.type
_entity.pdbx_description
1 polymer ?
#
loop_
_entity_poly.entity_id
_entity_poly.type
_entity_poly.pdbx_seq_one_letter_code
_entity_poly.pdbx_strand_id
1 'polypeptide(L)'
;MHAIRKNNGNNKKPNFLLKYLKPSLLYLKEFSETTTLHGIRHIGLSNRHLIEVIVWVLCEVIAIYGAYNLIRNSWTRYNENPTVITVQKDYRYWYLQFPSATFCYVDPVDTNLAKIYIERKWRVSSGEKFDYYMDFVKKVANTTYENLDSMAPYVNNTELKYIDIMDLILKVHADPQYIMTLFSSDFKNITFLPVLTEMGICYTFNGKITNYLTPESKIRVENNSLTPSCNFLNALCYGRVENLPRIIKYYVHYPKEVPDIQDKYYSVFENMERDTTFTFWEMTSASGLRRLKPSQRQCRFMDEPMDSTIPVYSYNTCRMICRRKLALEKCGCTPHFYPYPGKMKVCDVKGLYCLSFHKTLLMSLEHDGTPINCNCLMQCEEVKLFLDKNSERTWSYPVPWDIRFRWAVDKYSKTRLRRDVIYSFEDLLVSLGGTASFFLGCSVLSFVEIGYYVTLRLYWFVNRKAEG
;
A
#
# COMPACT_ATOMS: atom_id res chain seq x y z
N MET A 1 97.34 19.37 14.06
CA MET A 1 97.46 18.64 12.77
C MET A 1 96.35 17.60 12.70
N HIS A 2 95.84 17.40 11.49
CA HIS A 2 94.75 16.52 11.04
C HIS A 2 93.29 16.93 11.25
N ALA A 3 92.68 17.14 10.09
CA ALA A 3 91.30 17.46 9.78
C ALA A 3 90.35 16.28 10.00
N ILE A 4 89.09 16.58 10.31
CA ILE A 4 87.97 15.68 10.05
C ILE A 4 86.86 16.47 9.36
N ARG A 5 86.53 16.02 8.15
CA ARG A 5 85.40 16.44 7.32
C ARG A 5 84.30 15.41 7.51
N LYS A 6 83.06 15.81 7.78
CA LYS A 6 81.85 15.10 7.31
C LYS A 6 80.59 15.96 7.42
N ASN A 7 79.76 15.82 6.39
CA ASN A 7 78.46 16.44 6.13
C ASN A 7 77.45 16.34 7.28
N ASN A 8 76.54 17.32 7.33
CA ASN A 8 75.12 17.03 7.34
C ASN A 8 74.33 18.20 6.73
N GLY A 9 73.50 17.87 5.73
CA GLY A 9 72.60 18.81 5.07
C GLY A 9 71.34 19.09 5.89
N ASN A 10 70.75 20.26 5.66
CA ASN A 10 69.35 20.50 6.01
C ASN A 10 68.67 21.29 4.88
N ASN A 11 67.91 20.55 4.08
CA ASN A 11 66.97 21.02 3.07
C ASN A 11 65.87 21.88 3.71
N LYS A 12 65.77 23.16 3.34
CA LYS A 12 64.51 23.93 3.49
C LYS A 12 63.67 23.73 2.23
N LYS A 13 62.63 22.90 2.33
CA LYS A 13 61.61 22.71 1.29
C LYS A 13 60.90 24.04 0.99
N PRO A 14 60.68 24.44 -0.27
CA PRO A 14 59.80 25.56 -0.60
C PRO A 14 58.35 25.16 -0.32
N ASN A 15 57.57 26.07 0.26
CA ASN A 15 56.15 25.86 0.57
C ASN A 15 55.36 25.51 -0.70
N PHE A 16 55.06 24.23 -0.88
CA PHE A 16 54.28 23.68 -2.01
C PHE A 16 52.95 24.43 -2.22
N LEU A 17 52.31 24.89 -1.13
CA LEU A 17 51.07 25.68 -1.15
C LEU A 17 51.20 27.05 -1.84
N LEU A 18 52.32 27.75 -1.71
CA LEU A 18 52.51 29.08 -2.31
C LEU A 18 52.75 29.03 -3.83
N LYS A 19 53.24 27.89 -4.34
CA LYS A 19 53.48 27.67 -5.78
C LYS A 19 52.17 27.62 -6.59
N TYR A 20 51.08 27.15 -5.98
CA TYR A 20 49.77 27.06 -6.63
C TYR A 20 48.85 28.27 -6.36
N LEU A 21 49.11 29.04 -5.30
CA LEU A 21 48.23 30.13 -4.83
C LEU A 21 48.20 31.36 -5.76
N LYS A 22 49.36 31.76 -6.32
CA LYS A 22 49.45 32.87 -7.28
C LYS A 22 48.77 32.55 -8.63
N PRO A 23 49.02 31.37 -9.25
CA PRO A 23 48.32 30.95 -10.46
C PRO A 23 46.80 30.86 -10.28
N SER A 24 46.33 30.34 -9.13
CA SER A 24 44.89 30.20 -8.86
C SER A 24 44.19 31.54 -8.67
N LEU A 25 44.84 32.52 -8.01
CA LEU A 25 44.32 33.89 -7.89
C LEU A 25 44.22 34.60 -9.24
N LEU A 26 45.21 34.40 -10.12
CA LEU A 26 45.17 34.93 -11.48
C LEU A 26 44.01 34.31 -12.29
N TYR A 27 43.79 33.00 -12.12
CA TYR A 27 42.73 32.25 -12.78
C TYR A 27 41.33 32.68 -12.31
N LEU A 28 41.14 32.90 -11.00
CA LEU A 28 39.89 33.41 -10.44
C LEU A 28 39.58 34.83 -10.91
N LYS A 29 40.60 35.66 -11.11
CA LYS A 29 40.46 37.00 -11.66
C LYS A 29 39.99 36.95 -13.12
N GLU A 30 40.62 36.11 -13.94
CA GLU A 30 40.23 35.89 -15.33
C GLU A 30 38.81 35.33 -15.45
N PHE A 31 38.42 34.43 -14.54
CA PHE A 31 37.04 33.93 -14.45
C PHE A 31 36.04 35.03 -14.08
N SER A 32 36.37 35.89 -13.11
CA SER A 32 35.50 36.99 -12.71
C SER A 32 35.29 38.01 -13.85
N GLU A 33 36.30 38.23 -14.70
CA GLU A 33 36.16 39.15 -15.84
C GLU A 33 35.30 38.59 -16.98
N THR A 34 35.19 37.26 -17.08
CA THR A 34 34.56 36.56 -18.21
C THR A 34 33.25 35.86 -17.87
N THR A 35 32.91 35.75 -16.59
CA THR A 35 31.71 35.05 -16.14
C THR A 35 30.43 35.82 -16.49
N THR A 36 29.38 35.08 -16.82
CA THR A 36 28.02 35.62 -16.96
C THR A 36 27.33 35.88 -15.61
N LEU A 37 27.95 35.49 -14.50
CA LEU A 37 27.40 35.71 -13.15
C LEU A 37 27.46 37.20 -12.80
N HIS A 38 26.30 37.79 -12.54
CA HIS A 38 26.17 39.24 -12.37
C HIS A 38 27.05 39.79 -11.23
N GLY A 39 26.98 39.21 -10.03
CA GLY A 39 27.71 39.73 -8.87
C GLY A 39 29.22 39.47 -8.93
N ILE A 40 29.64 38.31 -9.45
CA ILE A 40 31.07 37.92 -9.46
C ILE A 40 31.90 38.84 -10.34
N ARG A 41 31.36 39.37 -11.43
CA ARG A 41 32.06 40.32 -12.30
C ARG A 41 32.44 41.62 -11.59
N HIS A 42 31.59 42.10 -10.69
CA HIS A 42 31.85 43.33 -9.94
C HIS A 42 32.91 43.16 -8.84
N ILE A 43 33.19 41.92 -8.43
CA ILE A 43 34.15 41.59 -7.36
C ILE A 43 35.60 41.53 -7.89
N GLY A 44 35.85 41.03 -9.11
CA GLY A 44 37.21 40.82 -9.63
C GLY A 44 37.79 41.92 -10.52
N LEU A 45 37.05 43.01 -10.78
CA LEU A 45 37.54 44.15 -11.57
C LEU A 45 38.66 44.92 -10.84
N SER A 46 39.80 45.10 -11.52
CA SER A 46 41.06 45.62 -10.95
C SER A 46 41.06 47.07 -10.45
N ASN A 47 40.00 47.85 -10.71
CA ASN A 47 39.99 49.32 -10.60
C ASN A 47 38.90 49.88 -9.67
N ARG A 48 38.50 49.15 -8.62
CA ARG A 48 37.44 49.58 -7.69
C ARG A 48 37.95 49.83 -6.28
N HIS A 49 37.30 50.75 -5.57
CA HIS A 49 37.57 51.00 -4.16
C HIS A 49 37.18 49.78 -3.30
N LEU A 50 37.93 49.53 -2.24
CA LEU A 50 37.69 48.41 -1.31
C LEU A 50 36.25 48.39 -0.75
N ILE A 51 35.67 49.57 -0.49
CA ILE A 51 34.29 49.70 0.02
C ILE A 51 33.28 49.18 -1.01
N GLU A 52 33.47 49.49 -2.29
CA GLU A 52 32.58 49.04 -3.36
C GLU A 52 32.64 47.51 -3.50
N VAL A 53 33.83 46.91 -3.39
CA VAL A 53 34.01 45.46 -3.40
C VAL A 53 33.29 44.81 -2.21
N ILE A 54 33.42 45.38 -1.01
CA ILE A 54 32.74 44.87 0.19
C ILE A 54 31.22 44.89 0.03
N VAL A 55 30.66 45.96 -0.53
CA VAL A 55 29.21 46.07 -0.78
C VAL A 55 28.76 44.99 -1.76
N TRP A 56 29.46 44.79 -2.88
CA TRP A 56 29.11 43.74 -3.84
C TRP A 56 29.24 42.33 -3.27
N VAL A 57 30.26 42.07 -2.45
CA VAL A 57 30.39 40.79 -1.73
C VAL A 57 29.21 40.56 -0.78
N LEU A 58 28.79 41.59 -0.01
CA LEU A 58 27.64 41.48 0.88
C LEU A 58 26.34 41.22 0.09
N CYS A 59 26.12 41.95 -1.01
CA CYS A 59 24.97 41.73 -1.89
C CYS A 59 24.94 40.30 -2.45
N GLU A 60 26.09 39.78 -2.91
CA GLU A 60 26.19 38.42 -3.44
C GLU A 60 25.93 37.36 -2.37
N VAL A 61 26.46 37.54 -1.15
CA VAL A 61 26.20 36.64 -0.02
C VAL A 61 24.70 36.62 0.34
N ILE A 62 24.07 37.80 0.39
CA ILE A 62 22.62 37.90 0.64
C ILE A 62 21.84 37.24 -0.49
N ALA A 63 22.26 37.41 -1.74
CA ALA A 63 21.61 36.83 -2.89
C ALA A 63 21.71 35.29 -2.89
N ILE A 64 22.90 34.73 -2.63
CA ILE A 64 23.11 33.29 -2.48
C ILE A 64 22.28 32.74 -1.32
N TYR A 65 22.23 33.43 -0.19
CA TYR A 65 21.43 33.03 0.96
C TYR A 65 19.92 33.04 0.64
N GLY A 66 19.43 34.07 -0.04
CA GLY A 66 18.05 34.16 -0.51
C GLY A 66 17.70 33.03 -1.49
N ALA A 67 18.56 32.80 -2.48
CA ALA A 67 18.40 31.72 -3.44
C ALA A 67 18.35 30.35 -2.76
N TYR A 68 19.28 30.10 -1.84
CA TYR A 68 19.34 28.84 -1.08
C TYR A 68 18.04 28.56 -0.32
N ASN A 69 17.49 29.56 0.37
CA ASN A 69 16.25 29.40 1.14
C ASN A 69 15.04 29.12 0.25
N LEU A 70 14.91 29.82 -0.89
CA LEU A 70 13.80 29.59 -1.82
C LEU A 70 13.92 28.23 -2.51
N ILE A 71 15.12 27.86 -2.96
CA ILE A 71 15.39 26.52 -3.53
C ILE A 71 15.05 25.43 -2.51
N ARG A 72 15.48 25.59 -1.26
CA ARG A 72 15.14 24.65 -0.18
C ARG A 72 13.63 24.57 0.01
N ASN A 73 12.93 25.70 0.09
CA ASN A 73 11.47 25.72 0.27
C ASN A 73 10.72 25.05 -0.90
N SER A 74 11.12 25.33 -2.14
CA SER A 74 10.55 24.68 -3.33
C SER A 74 10.83 23.17 -3.34
N TRP A 75 12.02 22.75 -2.94
CA TRP A 75 12.38 21.34 -2.80
C TRP A 75 11.57 20.63 -1.70
N THR A 76 11.41 21.26 -0.53
CA THR A 76 10.56 20.76 0.55
C THR A 76 9.11 20.65 0.10
N ARG A 77 8.56 21.67 -0.56
CA ARG A 77 7.20 21.64 -1.10
C ARG A 77 7.00 20.49 -2.10
N TYR A 78 7.97 20.25 -2.98
CA TYR A 78 7.92 19.14 -3.95
C TYR A 78 7.93 17.76 -3.27
N ASN A 79 8.69 17.59 -2.20
CA ASN A 79 8.80 16.31 -1.53
C ASN A 79 7.67 16.02 -0.54
N GLU A 80 7.21 17.05 0.18
CA GLU A 80 6.29 16.88 1.31
C GLU A 80 4.85 17.27 0.95
N ASN A 81 4.64 18.27 0.08
CA ASN A 81 3.31 18.83 -0.22
C ASN A 81 3.02 19.07 -1.72
N PRO A 82 3.17 18.06 -2.61
CA PRO A 82 2.94 18.25 -4.05
C PRO A 82 1.47 18.15 -4.49
N THR A 83 0.56 17.71 -3.61
CA THR A 83 -0.83 17.36 -3.97
C THR A 83 -1.87 18.17 -3.20
N VAL A 84 -3.07 18.28 -3.77
CA VAL A 84 -4.26 18.86 -3.14
C VAL A 84 -5.47 17.96 -3.29
N ILE A 85 -6.44 18.12 -2.40
CA ILE A 85 -7.76 17.51 -2.53
C ILE A 85 -8.76 18.59 -2.89
N THR A 86 -9.45 18.42 -4.01
CA THR A 86 -10.53 19.30 -4.48
C THR A 86 -11.88 18.59 -4.38
N VAL A 87 -12.95 19.37 -4.25
CA VAL A 87 -14.33 18.85 -4.25
C VAL A 87 -14.93 19.05 -5.64
N GLN A 88 -15.39 17.97 -6.26
CA GLN A 88 -16.14 18.03 -7.51
C GLN A 88 -17.65 17.90 -7.24
N LYS A 89 -18.47 18.47 -8.14
CA LYS A 89 -19.96 18.48 -8.04
C LYS A 89 -20.67 18.01 -9.31
N ASP A 90 -19.95 17.56 -10.33
CA ASP A 90 -20.50 17.11 -11.63
C ASP A 90 -21.12 15.70 -11.59
N TYR A 91 -21.94 15.42 -10.57
CA TYR A 91 -22.38 14.07 -10.19
C TYR A 91 -23.21 13.32 -11.25
N ARG A 92 -23.79 14.03 -12.21
CA ARG A 92 -24.65 13.45 -13.25
C ARG A 92 -23.91 12.49 -14.20
N TYR A 93 -22.60 12.69 -14.37
CA TYR A 93 -21.77 11.90 -15.29
C TYR A 93 -20.98 10.80 -14.58
N TRP A 94 -21.09 10.69 -13.25
CA TRP A 94 -20.29 9.73 -12.50
C TRP A 94 -20.98 8.37 -12.46
N TYR A 95 -20.16 7.33 -12.61
CA TYR A 95 -20.57 5.94 -12.46
C TYR A 95 -19.85 5.37 -11.24
N LEU A 96 -20.63 5.06 -10.21
CA LEU A 96 -20.15 4.36 -9.03
C LEU A 96 -19.95 2.89 -9.39
N GLN A 97 -18.77 2.33 -9.09
CA GLN A 97 -18.60 0.87 -9.11
C GLN A 97 -19.45 0.27 -7.99
N PHE A 98 -20.38 -0.62 -8.34
CA PHE A 98 -21.32 -1.20 -7.39
C PHE A 98 -20.53 -1.90 -6.27
N PRO A 99 -20.84 -1.63 -4.98
CA PRO A 99 -20.13 -2.22 -3.87
C PRO A 99 -20.07 -3.74 -3.93
N SER A 100 -18.89 -4.25 -3.59
CA SER A 100 -18.69 -5.69 -3.40
C SER A 100 -19.33 -6.13 -2.09
N ALA A 101 -19.90 -7.32 -2.12
CA ALA A 101 -20.33 -8.02 -0.92
C ALA A 101 -19.48 -9.28 -0.77
N THR A 102 -18.98 -9.52 0.44
CA THR A 102 -18.30 -10.76 0.80
C THR A 102 -19.07 -11.42 1.92
N PHE A 103 -19.44 -12.70 1.79
CA PHE A 103 -20.06 -13.44 2.88
C PHE A 103 -19.23 -14.66 3.28
N CYS A 104 -19.29 -15.01 4.55
CA CYS A 104 -18.63 -16.16 5.16
C CYS A 104 -19.69 -16.95 5.94
N TYR A 105 -19.64 -18.28 5.87
CA TYR A 105 -20.48 -19.12 6.73
C TYR A 105 -20.02 -19.04 8.19
N VAL A 106 -20.97 -19.02 9.12
CA VAL A 106 -20.65 -19.14 10.56
C VAL A 106 -20.22 -20.56 10.90
N ASP A 107 -20.85 -21.56 10.27
CA ASP A 107 -20.40 -22.95 10.24
C ASP A 107 -20.09 -23.36 8.79
N PRO A 108 -18.80 -23.29 8.38
CA PRO A 108 -18.39 -23.60 7.02
C PRO A 108 -18.36 -25.10 6.72
N VAL A 109 -18.58 -26.00 7.70
CA VAL A 109 -18.37 -27.43 7.51
C VAL A 109 -19.62 -28.12 6.96
N ASP A 110 -19.45 -28.83 5.85
CA ASP A 110 -20.41 -29.85 5.41
C ASP A 110 -20.18 -31.14 6.19
N THR A 111 -21.17 -31.57 6.97
CA THR A 111 -21.06 -32.73 7.85
C THR A 111 -20.88 -34.04 7.09
N ASN A 112 -21.39 -34.16 5.86
CA ASN A 112 -21.20 -35.34 5.03
C ASN A 112 -19.80 -35.37 4.43
N LEU A 113 -19.29 -34.23 3.94
CA LEU A 113 -17.91 -34.14 3.46
C LEU A 113 -16.90 -34.38 4.59
N ALA A 114 -17.16 -33.85 5.79
CA ALA A 114 -16.35 -34.10 6.97
C ALA A 114 -16.31 -35.59 7.35
N LYS A 115 -17.45 -36.29 7.34
CA LYS A 115 -17.52 -37.75 7.55
C LYS A 115 -16.63 -38.50 6.57
N ILE A 116 -16.78 -38.21 5.27
CA ILE A 116 -16.01 -38.85 4.20
C ILE A 116 -14.51 -38.56 4.36
N TYR A 117 -14.14 -37.33 4.72
CA TYR A 117 -12.75 -36.96 4.97
C TYR A 117 -12.16 -37.75 6.14
N ILE A 118 -12.89 -37.83 7.26
CA ILE A 118 -12.44 -38.52 8.48
C ILE A 118 -12.23 -40.01 8.22
N GLU A 119 -13.19 -40.67 7.56
CA GLU A 119 -13.11 -42.08 7.20
C GLU A 119 -11.90 -42.36 6.30
N ARG A 120 -11.64 -41.50 5.32
CA ARG A 120 -10.50 -41.66 4.40
C ARG A 120 -9.16 -41.41 5.09
N LYS A 121 -9.08 -40.40 5.96
CA LYS A 121 -7.81 -39.97 6.57
C LYS A 121 -7.40 -40.82 7.77
N TRP A 122 -8.35 -41.11 8.67
CA TRP A 122 -8.08 -41.79 9.94
C TRP A 122 -8.71 -43.19 10.05
N ARG A 123 -9.49 -43.64 9.04
CA ARG A 123 -10.15 -44.96 9.03
C ARG A 123 -11.11 -45.17 10.21
N VAL A 124 -11.78 -44.09 10.64
CA VAL A 124 -12.77 -44.12 11.72
C VAL A 124 -14.12 -43.69 11.17
N SER A 125 -15.16 -44.49 11.44
CA SER A 125 -16.54 -44.24 10.97
C SER A 125 -17.52 -43.90 12.09
N SER A 126 -17.25 -44.30 13.35
CA SER A 126 -18.11 -44.03 14.50
C SER A 126 -17.37 -44.18 15.84
N GLY A 127 -18.00 -43.74 16.94
CA GLY A 127 -17.49 -43.82 18.31
C GLY A 127 -16.73 -42.57 18.78
N GLU A 128 -16.19 -42.60 20.00
CA GLU A 128 -15.55 -41.43 20.63
C GLU A 128 -14.38 -40.86 19.81
N LYS A 129 -13.63 -41.71 19.11
CA LYS A 129 -12.56 -41.26 18.21
C LYS A 129 -13.10 -40.48 17.01
N PHE A 130 -14.26 -40.88 16.48
CA PHE A 130 -14.90 -40.16 15.39
C PHE A 130 -15.34 -38.78 15.86
N ASP A 131 -15.96 -38.69 17.04
CA ASP A 131 -16.40 -37.43 17.62
C ASP A 131 -15.21 -36.48 17.90
N TYR A 132 -14.07 -37.02 18.34
CA TYR A 132 -12.83 -36.27 18.49
C TYR A 132 -12.32 -35.67 17.17
N TYR A 133 -12.25 -36.45 16.08
CA TYR A 133 -11.82 -35.90 14.78
C TYR A 133 -12.86 -34.97 14.16
N MET A 134 -14.15 -35.20 14.42
CA MET A 134 -15.22 -34.31 13.98
C MET A 134 -15.13 -32.94 14.67
N ASP A 135 -14.90 -32.91 15.99
CA ASP A 135 -14.66 -31.65 16.71
C ASP A 135 -13.39 -30.95 16.20
N PHE A 136 -12.31 -31.71 15.94
CA PHE A 136 -11.09 -31.17 15.34
C PHE A 136 -11.35 -30.52 13.98
N VAL A 137 -12.02 -31.21 13.07
CA VAL A 137 -12.34 -30.71 11.72
C VAL A 137 -13.16 -29.43 11.81
N LYS A 138 -14.19 -29.39 12.68
CA LYS A 138 -15.01 -28.19 12.89
C LYS A 138 -14.21 -27.01 13.43
N LYS A 139 -13.36 -27.23 14.43
CA LYS A 139 -12.53 -26.16 15.00
C LYS A 139 -11.50 -25.64 14.01
N VAL A 140 -10.84 -26.53 13.26
CA VAL A 140 -9.87 -26.14 12.22
C VAL A 140 -10.53 -25.34 11.11
N ALA A 141 -11.69 -25.79 10.61
CA ALA A 141 -12.40 -25.09 9.54
C ALA A 141 -12.97 -23.73 9.96
N ASN A 142 -13.27 -23.54 11.24
CA ASN A 142 -13.75 -22.27 11.79
C ASN A 142 -12.64 -21.41 12.41
N THR A 143 -11.36 -21.75 12.17
CA THR A 143 -10.24 -21.05 12.80
C THR A 143 -10.05 -19.64 12.23
N THR A 144 -10.12 -18.64 13.08
CA THR A 144 -9.82 -17.22 12.83
C THR A 144 -8.84 -16.73 13.90
N TYR A 145 -8.34 -15.50 13.83
CA TYR A 145 -7.51 -14.94 14.91
C TYR A 145 -8.24 -14.85 16.27
N GLU A 146 -9.58 -14.85 16.29
CA GLU A 146 -10.35 -14.73 17.53
C GLU A 146 -10.34 -16.02 18.36
N ASN A 147 -10.26 -17.20 17.71
CA ASN A 147 -10.51 -18.50 18.32
C ASN A 147 -9.36 -19.51 18.16
N LEU A 148 -8.13 -19.03 17.93
CA LEU A 148 -6.92 -19.88 17.82
C LEU A 148 -6.66 -20.75 19.07
N ASP A 149 -7.13 -20.32 20.23
CA ASP A 149 -7.02 -21.05 21.50
C ASP A 149 -7.78 -22.39 21.48
N SER A 150 -8.77 -22.54 20.59
CA SER A 150 -9.51 -23.79 20.39
C SER A 150 -8.62 -24.97 19.94
N MET A 151 -7.39 -24.69 19.49
CA MET A 151 -6.40 -25.70 19.10
C MET A 151 -5.74 -26.41 20.29
N ALA A 152 -5.83 -25.87 21.52
CA ALA A 152 -5.14 -26.39 22.70
C ALA A 152 -5.30 -27.91 22.94
N PRO A 153 -6.51 -28.51 22.81
CA PRO A 153 -6.71 -29.95 23.04
C PRO A 153 -5.98 -30.87 22.04
N TYR A 154 -5.54 -30.33 20.90
CA TYR A 154 -5.01 -31.09 19.77
C TYR A 154 -3.50 -31.06 19.66
N VAL A 155 -2.82 -30.19 20.42
CA VAL A 155 -1.38 -29.91 20.30
C VAL A 155 -0.50 -31.14 20.56
N ASN A 156 -0.91 -32.01 21.48
CA ASN A 156 -0.13 -33.19 21.88
C ASN A 156 -0.38 -34.43 21.00
N ASN A 157 -1.34 -34.36 20.07
CA ASN A 157 -1.67 -35.49 19.23
C ASN A 157 -0.72 -35.59 18.03
N THR A 158 0.07 -36.67 17.97
CA THR A 158 1.07 -36.88 16.91
C THR A 158 0.45 -37.16 15.55
N GLU A 159 -0.77 -37.72 15.50
CA GLU A 159 -1.49 -38.01 14.26
C GLU A 159 -1.96 -36.74 13.55
N LEU A 160 -2.11 -35.63 14.30
CA LEU A 160 -2.57 -34.35 13.78
C LEU A 160 -1.43 -33.43 13.32
N LYS A 161 -0.17 -33.82 13.56
CA LYS A 161 1.01 -32.98 13.32
C LYS A 161 1.31 -32.73 11.84
N TYR A 162 1.03 -33.70 10.98
CA TYR A 162 1.39 -33.67 9.54
C TYR A 162 0.17 -33.51 8.63
N ILE A 163 -0.86 -32.82 9.12
CA ILE A 163 -2.07 -32.56 8.33
C ILE A 163 -1.89 -31.27 7.56
N ASP A 164 -2.15 -31.34 6.26
CA ASP A 164 -2.37 -30.15 5.45
C ASP A 164 -3.73 -29.55 5.82
N ILE A 165 -3.69 -28.50 6.62
CA ILE A 165 -4.88 -27.78 7.10
C ILE A 165 -5.66 -27.17 5.93
N MET A 166 -4.98 -26.69 4.89
CA MET A 166 -5.68 -26.11 3.75
C MET A 166 -6.41 -27.15 2.91
N ASP A 167 -5.79 -28.30 2.67
CA ASP A 167 -6.45 -29.42 2.01
C ASP A 167 -7.67 -29.92 2.81
N LEU A 168 -7.55 -30.02 4.14
CA LEU A 168 -8.66 -30.37 5.01
C LEU A 168 -9.81 -29.38 4.83
N ILE A 169 -9.55 -28.08 4.99
CA ILE A 169 -10.59 -27.05 4.92
C ILE A 169 -11.25 -27.07 3.54
N LEU A 170 -10.48 -27.12 2.45
CA LEU A 170 -11.02 -27.13 1.09
C LEU A 170 -11.93 -28.34 0.82
N LYS A 171 -11.66 -29.50 1.41
CA LYS A 171 -12.44 -30.73 1.21
C LYS A 171 -13.71 -30.81 2.05
N VAL A 172 -13.74 -30.14 3.20
CA VAL A 172 -14.91 -30.17 4.12
C VAL A 172 -15.79 -28.93 4.02
N HIS A 173 -15.34 -27.90 3.30
CA HIS A 173 -16.08 -26.64 3.14
C HIS A 173 -17.38 -26.83 2.36
N ALA A 174 -18.47 -26.24 2.86
CA ALA A 174 -19.75 -26.24 2.20
C ALA A 174 -19.74 -25.29 0.99
N ASP A 175 -20.07 -25.81 -0.20
CA ASP A 175 -20.22 -24.98 -1.38
C ASP A 175 -21.56 -24.19 -1.33
N PRO A 176 -21.55 -22.92 -1.76
CA PRO A 176 -22.71 -22.06 -1.62
C PRO A 176 -23.74 -22.34 -2.71
N GLN A 177 -24.98 -22.56 -2.28
CA GLN A 177 -26.15 -22.63 -3.14
C GLN A 177 -26.99 -21.38 -2.91
N TYR A 178 -27.24 -20.62 -3.97
CA TYR A 178 -27.97 -19.37 -3.87
C TYR A 178 -28.56 -18.95 -5.21
N ILE A 179 -29.57 -18.08 -5.15
CA ILE A 179 -30.09 -17.32 -6.29
C ILE A 179 -29.69 -15.87 -6.10
N MET A 180 -29.12 -15.25 -7.14
CA MET A 180 -28.70 -13.86 -7.10
C MET A 180 -29.49 -13.02 -8.09
N THR A 181 -30.02 -11.90 -7.59
CA THR A 181 -30.71 -10.88 -8.38
C THR A 181 -29.96 -9.57 -8.29
N LEU A 182 -29.68 -8.97 -9.43
CA LEU A 182 -29.02 -7.67 -9.55
C LEU A 182 -29.96 -6.64 -10.16
N PHE A 183 -29.62 -5.37 -9.96
CA PHE A 183 -30.36 -4.24 -10.52
C PHE A 183 -30.45 -4.22 -12.05
N SER A 184 -29.51 -4.87 -12.77
CA SER A 184 -29.57 -5.05 -14.22
C SER A 184 -29.30 -6.50 -14.60
N SER A 185 -30.05 -7.00 -15.59
CA SER A 185 -29.86 -8.32 -16.20
C SER A 185 -28.51 -8.48 -16.91
N ASP A 186 -27.87 -7.38 -17.31
CA ASP A 186 -26.58 -7.39 -18.00
C ASP A 186 -25.48 -8.02 -17.14
N PHE A 187 -25.65 -8.00 -15.82
CA PHE A 187 -24.70 -8.51 -14.85
C PHE A 187 -25.04 -9.90 -14.29
N LYS A 188 -26.05 -10.59 -14.86
CA LYS A 188 -26.54 -11.89 -14.36
C LYS A 188 -25.47 -12.99 -14.32
N ASN A 189 -24.44 -12.90 -15.16
CA ASN A 189 -23.37 -13.90 -15.23
C ASN A 189 -22.32 -13.75 -14.12
N ILE A 190 -22.35 -12.66 -13.35
CA ILE A 190 -21.38 -12.43 -12.28
C ILE A 190 -21.81 -13.21 -11.05
N THR A 191 -20.94 -14.10 -10.59
CA THR A 191 -21.17 -14.94 -9.42
C THR A 191 -20.24 -14.56 -8.29
N PHE A 192 -20.52 -15.06 -7.08
CA PHE A 192 -19.57 -15.00 -6.01
C PHE A 192 -18.39 -15.95 -6.28
N LEU A 193 -17.18 -15.48 -5.98
CA LEU A 193 -15.94 -16.25 -6.12
C LEU A 193 -15.34 -16.54 -4.74
N PRO A 194 -14.76 -17.73 -4.54
CA PRO A 194 -14.12 -18.08 -3.28
C PRO A 194 -12.89 -17.20 -3.03
N VAL A 195 -12.74 -16.72 -1.80
CA VAL A 195 -11.65 -15.84 -1.39
C VAL A 195 -11.10 -16.28 -0.04
N LEU A 196 -9.77 -16.25 0.10
CA LEU A 196 -9.10 -16.44 1.38
C LEU A 196 -9.10 -15.13 2.17
N THR A 197 -9.64 -15.18 3.39
CA THR A 197 -9.73 -14.06 4.32
C THR A 197 -9.34 -14.48 5.73
N GLU A 198 -9.12 -13.54 6.64
CA GLU A 198 -8.81 -13.83 8.05
C GLU A 198 -10.00 -14.47 8.82
N MET A 199 -11.17 -14.54 8.19
CA MET A 199 -12.38 -15.24 8.66
C MET A 199 -12.49 -16.66 8.07
N GLY A 200 -11.51 -17.11 7.28
CA GLY A 200 -11.52 -18.38 6.56
C GLY A 200 -11.89 -18.21 5.08
N ILE A 201 -12.39 -19.29 4.47
CA ILE A 201 -12.85 -19.28 3.08
C ILE A 201 -14.23 -18.61 3.02
N CYS A 202 -14.27 -17.47 2.36
CA CYS A 202 -15.46 -16.66 2.13
C CYS A 202 -15.76 -16.57 0.63
N TYR A 203 -16.84 -15.89 0.28
CA TYR A 203 -17.29 -15.73 -1.09
C TYR A 203 -17.51 -14.25 -1.37
N THR A 204 -16.82 -13.70 -2.37
CA THR A 204 -16.89 -12.27 -2.75
C THR A 204 -17.55 -12.09 -4.11
N PHE A 205 -18.47 -11.15 -4.18
CA PHE A 205 -19.05 -10.65 -5.42
C PHE A 205 -18.33 -9.40 -5.91
N ASN A 206 -18.02 -9.33 -7.22
CA ASN A 206 -17.44 -8.16 -7.89
C ASN A 206 -16.10 -7.67 -7.31
N GLY A 207 -15.32 -8.53 -6.63
CA GLY A 207 -14.04 -8.12 -6.06
C GLY A 207 -12.91 -8.18 -7.09
N LYS A 208 -12.27 -7.03 -7.38
CA LYS A 208 -11.13 -6.94 -8.31
C LYS A 208 -9.85 -7.58 -7.77
N ILE A 209 -9.77 -7.71 -6.45
CA ILE A 209 -8.65 -8.34 -5.74
C ILE A 209 -8.88 -9.85 -5.55
N THR A 210 -10.13 -10.32 -5.66
CA THR A 210 -10.54 -11.67 -5.31
C THR A 210 -9.73 -12.75 -6.01
N ASN A 211 -9.45 -12.60 -7.31
CA ASN A 211 -8.71 -13.59 -8.09
C ASN A 211 -7.28 -13.84 -7.56
N TYR A 212 -6.65 -12.84 -6.93
CA TYR A 212 -5.31 -12.98 -6.34
C TYR A 212 -5.32 -13.64 -4.95
N LEU A 213 -6.49 -13.69 -4.30
CA LEU A 213 -6.69 -14.29 -2.99
C LEU A 213 -7.50 -15.59 -3.08
N THR A 214 -7.83 -16.03 -4.29
CA THR A 214 -8.56 -17.28 -4.54
C THR A 214 -7.60 -18.45 -4.33
N PRO A 215 -8.01 -19.54 -3.64
CA PRO A 215 -7.19 -20.76 -3.56
C PRO A 215 -6.82 -21.27 -4.95
N GLU A 216 -5.57 -21.68 -5.18
CA GLU A 216 -5.08 -22.10 -6.50
C GLU A 216 -5.97 -23.16 -7.18
N SER A 217 -6.50 -24.10 -6.40
CA SER A 217 -7.41 -25.15 -6.86
C SER A 217 -8.79 -24.66 -7.33
N LYS A 218 -9.19 -23.45 -6.93
CA LYS A 218 -10.48 -22.82 -7.27
C LYS A 218 -10.34 -21.63 -8.22
N ILE A 219 -9.14 -21.35 -8.74
CA ILE A 219 -8.94 -20.28 -9.74
C ILE A 219 -9.77 -20.59 -10.98
N ARG A 220 -10.76 -19.75 -11.25
CA ARG A 220 -11.47 -19.74 -12.53
C ARG A 220 -10.73 -18.78 -13.46
N VAL A 221 -10.43 -19.22 -14.68
CA VAL A 221 -9.97 -18.33 -15.76
C VAL A 221 -11.14 -17.42 -16.11
N GLU A 222 -11.14 -16.18 -15.61
CA GLU A 222 -12.19 -15.23 -15.95
C GLU A 222 -11.89 -14.54 -17.29
N ASN A 223 -12.83 -14.70 -18.22
CA ASN A 223 -13.03 -13.80 -19.36
C ASN A 223 -13.46 -12.43 -18.82
N ASN A 224 -12.94 -11.34 -19.39
CA ASN A 224 -13.27 -9.93 -19.07
C ASN A 224 -14.74 -9.74 -18.67
N SER A 225 -15.06 -9.82 -17.38
CA SER A 225 -16.40 -9.62 -16.87
C SER A 225 -16.66 -8.12 -16.70
N LEU A 226 -17.81 -7.67 -17.20
CA LEU A 226 -18.21 -6.27 -17.12
C LEU A 226 -18.38 -5.89 -15.64
N THR A 227 -17.67 -4.87 -15.16
CA THR A 227 -17.80 -4.43 -13.75
C THR A 227 -19.15 -3.73 -13.55
N PRO A 228 -20.02 -4.20 -12.65
CA PRO A 228 -21.28 -3.55 -12.36
C PRO A 228 -21.05 -2.12 -11.87
N SER A 229 -21.70 -1.18 -12.54
CA SER A 229 -21.63 0.23 -12.20
C SER A 229 -23.02 0.84 -12.17
N CYS A 230 -23.25 1.71 -11.21
CA CYS A 230 -24.49 2.42 -11.03
C CYS A 230 -24.30 3.91 -11.27
N ASN A 231 -25.28 4.55 -11.89
CA ASN A 231 -25.33 6.00 -12.07
C ASN A 231 -26.42 6.58 -11.17
N PHE A 232 -26.29 7.85 -10.79
CA PHE A 232 -27.31 8.63 -10.09
C PHE A 232 -28.72 8.50 -10.72
N LEU A 233 -28.81 8.36 -12.05
CA LEU A 233 -30.07 8.21 -12.78
C LEU A 233 -30.72 6.83 -12.58
N ASN A 234 -29.97 5.82 -12.14
CA ASN A 234 -30.50 4.49 -11.88
C ASN A 234 -31.18 4.49 -10.51
N ALA A 235 -32.51 4.41 -10.51
CA ALA A 235 -33.34 4.45 -9.30
C ALA A 235 -33.12 3.25 -8.35
N LEU A 236 -32.50 2.17 -8.82
CA LEU A 236 -32.29 0.94 -8.07
C LEU A 236 -30.86 0.45 -8.32
N CYS A 237 -29.99 0.51 -7.32
CA CYS A 237 -28.63 -0.03 -7.37
C CYS A 237 -28.46 -1.01 -6.20
N TYR A 238 -28.80 -2.27 -6.45
CA TYR A 238 -28.84 -3.30 -5.41
C TYR A 238 -28.43 -4.67 -5.92
N GLY A 239 -27.96 -5.50 -5.00
CA GLY A 239 -27.79 -6.93 -5.16
C GLY A 239 -28.57 -7.63 -4.06
N ARG A 240 -29.26 -8.70 -4.41
CA ARG A 240 -30.00 -9.56 -3.49
C ARG A 240 -29.58 -11.00 -3.69
N VAL A 241 -29.40 -11.71 -2.58
CA VAL A 241 -29.12 -13.13 -2.55
C VAL A 241 -30.22 -13.84 -1.76
N GLU A 242 -30.72 -14.92 -2.32
CA GLU A 242 -31.83 -15.72 -1.82
C GLU A 242 -31.44 -17.20 -1.81
N ASN A 243 -32.21 -18.03 -1.11
CA ASN A 243 -32.02 -19.49 -1.06
C ASN A 243 -30.69 -19.96 -0.45
N LEU A 244 -30.07 -19.16 0.42
CA LEU A 244 -28.85 -19.58 1.13
C LEU A 244 -29.22 -20.50 2.31
N PRO A 245 -28.60 -21.69 2.45
CA PRO A 245 -29.07 -22.70 3.41
C PRO A 245 -28.45 -22.60 4.81
N ARG A 246 -27.56 -21.62 5.06
CA ARG A 246 -26.74 -21.56 6.28
C ARG A 246 -26.58 -20.12 6.77
N ILE A 247 -26.42 -19.96 8.08
CA ILE A 247 -26.14 -18.66 8.72
C ILE A 247 -24.83 -18.08 8.17
N ILE A 248 -24.86 -16.80 7.80
CA ILE A 248 -23.70 -16.08 7.28
C ILE A 248 -23.41 -14.82 8.08
N LYS A 249 -22.16 -14.37 7.96
CA LYS A 249 -21.77 -12.98 8.18
C LYS A 249 -21.38 -12.40 6.82
N TYR A 250 -21.91 -11.23 6.46
CA TYR A 250 -21.50 -10.53 5.24
C TYR A 250 -20.93 -9.14 5.52
N TYR A 251 -20.05 -8.72 4.61
CA TYR A 251 -19.29 -7.48 4.61
C TYR A 251 -19.58 -6.77 3.30
N VAL A 252 -19.71 -5.44 3.34
CA VAL A 252 -19.90 -4.63 2.13
C VAL A 252 -18.74 -3.66 2.04
N HIS A 253 -18.02 -3.70 0.92
CA HIS A 253 -16.76 -2.98 0.76
C HIS A 253 -16.56 -2.51 -0.69
N TYR A 254 -15.54 -1.68 -0.90
CA TYR A 254 -15.13 -1.23 -2.22
C TYR A 254 -14.63 -2.43 -3.07
N PRO A 255 -14.93 -2.49 -4.38
CA PRO A 255 -14.46 -3.58 -5.24
C PRO A 255 -12.93 -3.80 -5.30
N LYS A 256 -12.12 -2.77 -5.03
CA LYS A 256 -10.65 -2.90 -4.92
C LYS A 256 -10.20 -3.04 -3.45
N GLU A 257 -11.01 -3.66 -2.61
CA GLU A 257 -10.70 -3.93 -1.21
C GLU A 257 -11.16 -5.35 -0.83
N VAL A 258 -10.62 -5.88 0.27
CA VAL A 258 -11.00 -7.17 0.86
C VAL A 258 -11.41 -6.93 2.31
N PRO A 259 -12.40 -7.65 2.89
CA PRO A 259 -12.76 -7.46 4.28
C PRO A 259 -11.62 -7.81 5.24
N ASP A 260 -11.40 -6.96 6.23
CA ASP A 260 -10.52 -7.16 7.39
C ASP A 260 -11.30 -7.80 8.55
N ILE A 261 -10.60 -8.48 9.47
CA ILE A 261 -11.22 -9.03 10.68
C ILE A 261 -11.89 -7.96 11.56
N GLN A 262 -11.40 -6.71 11.52
CA GLN A 262 -11.98 -5.59 12.25
C GLN A 262 -13.13 -4.89 11.52
N ASP A 263 -13.40 -5.24 10.26
CA ASP A 263 -14.46 -4.61 9.49
C ASP A 263 -15.83 -4.99 10.05
N LYS A 264 -16.77 -4.04 9.95
CA LYS A 264 -18.14 -4.25 10.37
C LYS A 264 -18.82 -5.29 9.47
N TYR A 265 -19.35 -6.33 10.10
CA TYR A 265 -20.15 -7.36 9.44
C TYR A 265 -21.63 -7.27 9.82
N TYR A 266 -22.44 -7.98 9.04
CA TYR A 266 -23.86 -8.14 9.23
C TYR A 266 -24.19 -9.63 9.23
N SER A 267 -24.69 -10.14 10.36
CA SER A 267 -25.15 -11.52 10.47
C SER A 267 -26.54 -11.69 9.86
N VAL A 268 -26.80 -12.84 9.23
CA VAL A 268 -28.12 -13.22 8.73
C VAL A 268 -28.41 -14.63 9.22
N PHE A 269 -29.44 -14.74 10.05
CA PHE A 269 -29.84 -15.98 10.71
C PHE A 269 -30.94 -16.70 9.92
N GLU A 270 -31.27 -17.91 10.34
CA GLU A 270 -32.38 -18.68 9.77
C GLU A 270 -33.68 -17.88 9.81
N ASN A 271 -34.50 -18.01 8.76
CA ASN A 271 -35.80 -17.35 8.62
C ASN A 271 -35.72 -15.81 8.60
N MET A 272 -34.54 -15.25 8.36
CA MET A 272 -34.28 -13.81 8.35
C MET A 272 -34.05 -13.30 6.93
N GLU A 273 -34.64 -12.15 6.63
CA GLU A 273 -34.27 -11.29 5.52
C GLU A 273 -33.61 -10.01 6.08
N ARG A 274 -32.41 -9.70 5.61
CA ARG A 274 -31.69 -8.48 6.01
C ARG A 274 -31.45 -7.57 4.82
N ASP A 275 -31.95 -6.34 4.92
CA ASP A 275 -31.80 -5.29 3.92
C ASP A 275 -30.87 -4.20 4.47
N THR A 276 -29.71 -4.02 3.83
CA THR A 276 -28.75 -2.97 4.16
C THR A 276 -28.60 -1.96 3.03
N THR A 277 -28.81 -0.68 3.32
CA THR A 277 -28.60 0.42 2.39
C THR A 277 -27.41 1.24 2.84
N PHE A 278 -26.55 1.60 1.89
CA PHE A 278 -25.35 2.38 2.11
C PHE A 278 -25.42 3.73 1.39
N THR A 279 -24.85 4.74 2.04
CA THR A 279 -24.35 5.96 1.38
C THR A 279 -22.85 5.81 1.18
N PHE A 280 -22.25 6.65 0.35
CA PHE A 280 -20.83 6.54 0.06
C PHE A 280 -20.17 7.90 -0.10
N TRP A 281 -18.87 7.94 0.13
CA TRP A 281 -18.01 9.00 -0.37
C TRP A 281 -16.94 8.39 -1.27
N GLU A 282 -16.65 9.10 -2.36
CA GLU A 282 -15.69 8.65 -3.38
C GLU A 282 -14.50 9.60 -3.41
N MET A 283 -13.31 9.00 -3.48
CA MET A 283 -12.04 9.65 -3.74
C MET A 283 -11.50 9.17 -5.08
N THR A 284 -11.26 10.12 -5.98
CA THR A 284 -10.65 9.89 -7.28
C THR A 284 -9.27 10.53 -7.35
N SER A 285 -8.45 10.14 -8.31
CA SER A 285 -7.11 10.68 -8.50
C SER A 285 -6.88 11.13 -9.94
N ALA A 286 -6.12 12.21 -10.10
CA ALA A 286 -5.62 12.63 -11.41
C ALA A 286 -4.56 11.65 -11.95
N SER A 287 -4.49 11.50 -13.27
CA SER A 287 -3.49 10.65 -13.93
C SER A 287 -2.04 11.08 -13.62
N GLY A 288 -1.79 12.39 -13.49
CA GLY A 288 -0.48 12.94 -13.15
C GLY A 288 0.05 12.50 -11.77
N LEU A 289 -0.82 12.07 -10.86
CA LEU A 289 -0.46 11.62 -9.52
C LEU A 289 0.46 10.38 -9.56
N ARG A 290 0.37 9.58 -10.63
CA ARG A 290 1.22 8.40 -10.86
C ARG A 290 2.70 8.72 -11.01
N ARG A 291 3.06 9.94 -11.42
CA ARG A 291 4.46 10.38 -11.56
C ARG A 291 5.16 10.60 -10.22
N LEU A 292 4.39 10.83 -9.15
CA LEU A 292 4.90 11.04 -7.80
C LEU A 292 5.15 9.70 -7.11
N LYS A 293 6.18 9.61 -6.26
CA LYS A 293 6.40 8.43 -5.43
C LYS A 293 5.28 8.27 -4.40
N PRO A 294 4.93 7.04 -3.98
CA PRO A 294 3.94 6.82 -2.91
C PRO A 294 4.17 7.64 -1.64
N SER A 295 5.44 7.84 -1.25
CA SER A 295 5.82 8.65 -0.08
C SER A 295 5.60 10.15 -0.28
N GLN A 296 5.56 10.66 -1.52
CA GLN A 296 5.29 12.07 -1.80
C GLN A 296 3.78 12.35 -1.83
N ARG A 297 2.99 11.43 -2.40
CA ARG A 297 1.53 11.58 -2.53
C ARG A 297 0.72 10.96 -1.39
N GLN A 298 1.37 10.29 -0.44
CA GLN A 298 0.78 9.67 0.75
C GLN A 298 -0.39 8.70 0.43
N CYS A 299 -0.37 8.07 -0.75
CA CYS A 299 -1.34 7.08 -1.18
C CYS A 299 -0.72 6.11 -2.20
N ARG A 300 -1.33 4.93 -2.35
CA ARG A 300 -0.91 3.91 -3.32
C ARG A 300 -2.04 3.51 -4.26
N PHE A 301 -1.68 3.16 -5.48
CA PHE A 301 -2.61 2.57 -6.45
C PHE A 301 -2.64 1.05 -6.31
N MET A 302 -3.72 0.42 -6.76
CA MET A 302 -3.93 -1.04 -6.69
C MET A 302 -2.81 -1.83 -7.39
N ASP A 303 -2.22 -1.28 -8.44
CA ASP A 303 -1.13 -1.87 -9.23
C ASP A 303 0.26 -1.69 -8.61
N GLU A 304 0.35 -1.20 -7.36
CA GLU A 304 1.62 -0.94 -6.66
C GLU A 304 1.81 -1.86 -5.44
N PRO A 305 2.00 -3.18 -5.65
CA PRO A 305 2.03 -4.16 -4.57
C PRO A 305 3.14 -3.91 -3.54
N MET A 306 2.93 -4.41 -2.32
CA MET A 306 3.95 -4.41 -1.26
C MET A 306 4.74 -5.71 -1.17
N ASP A 307 4.22 -6.78 -1.76
CA ASP A 307 4.80 -8.11 -1.73
C ASP A 307 4.54 -8.81 -3.05
N SER A 308 5.42 -9.74 -3.40
CA SER A 308 5.28 -10.62 -4.57
C SER A 308 4.12 -11.62 -4.44
N THR A 309 3.71 -11.99 -3.21
CA THR A 309 2.68 -13.01 -3.00
C THR A 309 1.27 -12.55 -3.36
N ILE A 310 0.98 -11.26 -3.12
CA ILE A 310 -0.29 -10.63 -3.45
C ILE A 310 0.10 -9.47 -4.36
N PRO A 311 0.11 -9.66 -5.69
CA PRO A 311 0.63 -8.69 -6.65
C PRO A 311 -0.33 -7.52 -6.90
N VAL A 312 -1.10 -7.15 -5.87
CA VAL A 312 -2.02 -6.02 -5.83
C VAL A 312 -1.94 -5.34 -4.48
N TYR A 313 -2.35 -4.07 -4.45
CA TYR A 313 -2.40 -3.26 -3.25
C TYR A 313 -3.83 -2.89 -2.89
N SER A 314 -4.13 -3.01 -1.60
CA SER A 314 -5.25 -2.37 -0.93
C SER A 314 -4.84 -2.09 0.52
N TYR A 315 -5.65 -1.32 1.24
CA TYR A 315 -5.30 -1.04 2.63
C TYR A 315 -5.36 -2.31 3.48
N ASN A 316 -6.39 -3.14 3.30
CA ASN A 316 -6.55 -4.35 4.09
C ASN A 316 -5.57 -5.45 3.67
N THR A 317 -5.24 -5.59 2.38
CA THR A 317 -4.17 -6.53 1.96
C THR A 317 -2.81 -6.14 2.53
N CYS A 318 -2.50 -4.85 2.66
CA CYS A 318 -1.29 -4.40 3.36
C CYS A 318 -1.28 -4.83 4.82
N ARG A 319 -2.41 -4.65 5.54
CA ARG A 319 -2.55 -5.10 6.94
C ARG A 319 -2.44 -6.62 7.08
N MET A 320 -3.05 -7.38 6.17
CA MET A 320 -2.91 -8.83 6.10
C MET A 320 -1.45 -9.25 5.92
N ILE A 321 -0.70 -8.61 5.00
CA ILE A 321 0.74 -8.86 4.82
C ILE A 321 1.52 -8.54 6.10
N CYS A 322 1.16 -7.47 6.80
CA CYS A 322 1.78 -7.09 8.06
C CYS A 322 1.54 -8.15 9.15
N ARG A 323 0.29 -8.58 9.36
CA ARG A 323 -0.07 -9.65 10.31
C ARG A 323 0.62 -10.97 9.97
N ARG A 324 0.68 -11.33 8.69
CA ARG A 324 1.39 -12.53 8.23
C ARG A 324 2.89 -12.49 8.58
N LYS A 325 3.55 -11.34 8.39
CA LYS A 325 4.96 -11.15 8.77
C LYS A 325 5.16 -11.28 10.28
N LEU A 326 4.26 -10.69 11.08
CA LEU A 326 4.30 -10.80 12.54
C LEU A 326 4.07 -12.25 13.00
N ALA A 327 3.13 -12.97 12.39
CA ALA A 327 2.90 -14.39 12.69
C ALA A 327 4.16 -15.23 12.42
N LEU A 328 4.84 -14.97 11.29
CA LEU A 328 6.10 -15.62 10.95
C LEU A 328 7.22 -15.26 11.93
N GLU A 329 7.31 -14.01 12.39
CA GLU A 329 8.31 -13.56 13.37
C GLU A 329 8.09 -14.19 14.75
N LYS A 330 6.85 -14.23 15.24
CA LYS A 330 6.52 -14.70 16.59
C LYS A 330 6.48 -16.23 16.71
N CYS A 331 5.95 -16.91 15.70
CA CYS A 331 5.69 -18.36 15.76
C CYS A 331 6.37 -19.18 14.66
N GLY A 332 7.13 -18.56 13.74
CA GLY A 332 7.88 -19.26 12.70
C GLY A 332 7.03 -19.92 11.62
N CYS A 333 5.74 -19.55 11.51
CA CYS A 333 4.81 -20.07 10.52
C CYS A 333 3.74 -19.03 10.16
N THR A 334 3.06 -19.22 9.04
CA THR A 334 1.96 -18.37 8.61
C THR A 334 0.62 -19.10 8.66
N PRO A 335 -0.47 -18.44 9.08
CA PRO A 335 -1.80 -19.01 9.04
C PRO A 335 -2.19 -19.53 7.65
N HIS A 336 -3.04 -20.54 7.65
CA HIS A 336 -3.50 -21.24 6.45
C HIS A 336 -4.33 -20.33 5.53
N PHE A 337 -5.05 -19.35 6.09
CA PHE A 337 -5.92 -18.44 5.35
C PHE A 337 -5.21 -17.30 4.58
N TYR A 338 -3.89 -17.35 4.42
CA TYR A 338 -3.15 -16.44 3.53
C TYR A 338 -2.63 -17.17 2.28
N PRO A 339 -2.52 -16.49 1.13
CA PRO A 339 -1.80 -17.05 -0.01
C PRO A 339 -0.33 -17.30 0.33
N TYR A 340 0.16 -18.50 0.02
CA TYR A 340 1.55 -18.90 0.24
C TYR A 340 2.21 -19.30 -1.08
N PRO A 341 3.28 -18.61 -1.54
CA PRO A 341 4.17 -19.23 -2.52
C PRO A 341 4.90 -20.36 -1.80
N GLY A 342 4.96 -21.55 -2.41
CA GLY A 342 5.31 -22.85 -1.79
C GLY A 342 6.62 -23.00 -1.00
N LYS A 343 7.37 -21.92 -0.74
CA LYS A 343 8.49 -21.87 0.22
C LYS A 343 8.07 -21.46 1.64
N MET A 344 6.87 -20.91 1.84
CA MET A 344 6.43 -20.41 3.14
C MET A 344 5.79 -21.53 3.98
N LYS A 345 6.21 -21.66 5.24
CA LYS A 345 5.72 -22.72 6.14
C LYS A 345 4.33 -22.36 6.68
N VAL A 346 3.32 -23.12 6.27
CA VAL A 346 1.97 -23.04 6.84
C VAL A 346 1.99 -23.55 8.30
N CYS A 347 1.27 -22.88 9.19
CA CYS A 347 1.17 -23.28 10.60
C CYS A 347 0.47 -24.64 10.73
N ASP A 348 1.10 -25.56 11.47
CA ASP A 348 0.46 -26.76 12.00
C ASP A 348 -0.39 -26.43 13.25
N VAL A 349 -1.02 -27.43 13.87
CA VAL A 349 -1.83 -27.25 15.08
C VAL A 349 -1.04 -26.56 16.20
N LYS A 350 0.24 -26.89 16.36
CA LYS A 350 1.12 -26.27 17.36
C LYS A 350 1.41 -24.81 17.02
N GLY A 351 1.63 -24.50 15.74
CA GLY A 351 1.82 -23.15 15.24
C GLY A 351 0.57 -22.29 15.42
N LEU A 352 -0.62 -22.81 15.11
CA LEU A 352 -1.88 -22.11 15.36
C LEU A 352 -2.10 -21.85 16.85
N TYR A 353 -1.80 -22.84 17.71
CA TYR A 353 -1.84 -22.64 19.16
C TYR A 353 -0.81 -21.60 19.63
N CYS A 354 0.40 -21.55 19.06
CA CYS A 354 1.37 -20.50 19.35
C CYS A 354 0.82 -19.09 19.04
N LEU A 355 0.15 -18.94 17.90
CA LEU A 355 -0.44 -17.66 17.51
C LEU A 355 -1.54 -17.21 18.48
N SER A 356 -2.22 -18.14 19.17
CA SER A 356 -3.24 -17.79 20.17
C SER A 356 -2.70 -16.90 21.31
N PHE A 357 -1.43 -17.08 21.70
CA PHE A 357 -0.78 -16.25 22.73
C PHE A 357 -0.53 -14.81 22.26
N HIS A 358 -0.52 -14.58 20.95
CA HIS A 358 -0.31 -13.28 20.32
C HIS A 358 -1.55 -12.75 19.61
N LYS A 359 -2.75 -13.30 19.92
CA LYS A 359 -3.99 -12.93 19.22
C LYS A 359 -4.30 -11.44 19.27
N THR A 360 -4.12 -10.79 20.41
CA THR A 360 -4.38 -9.35 20.58
C THR A 360 -3.45 -8.54 19.68
N LEU A 361 -2.14 -8.83 19.73
CA LEU A 361 -1.11 -8.20 18.89
C LEU A 361 -1.44 -8.33 17.39
N LEU A 362 -1.84 -9.53 16.96
CA LEU A 362 -2.13 -9.81 15.56
C LEU A 362 -3.41 -9.11 15.10
N MET A 363 -4.47 -9.12 15.91
CA MET A 363 -5.73 -8.47 15.55
C MET A 363 -5.60 -6.94 15.55
N SER A 364 -5.07 -6.34 16.62
CA SER A 364 -4.97 -4.88 16.75
C SER A 364 -3.82 -4.27 15.95
N LEU A 365 -2.77 -5.04 15.64
CA LEU A 365 -1.49 -4.51 15.13
C LEU A 365 -0.86 -3.49 16.09
N GLU A 366 -1.03 -3.69 17.39
CA GLU A 366 -0.50 -2.83 18.45
C GLU A 366 0.25 -3.68 19.50
N HIS A 367 1.38 -3.15 19.98
CA HIS A 367 2.17 -3.74 21.06
C HIS A 367 2.25 -2.74 22.22
N ASP A 368 1.71 -3.10 23.38
CA ASP A 368 1.72 -2.29 24.60
C ASP A 368 1.23 -0.83 24.39
N GLY A 369 0.20 -0.66 23.56
CA GLY A 369 -0.39 0.64 23.20
C GLY A 369 0.37 1.41 22.12
N THR A 370 1.46 0.85 21.57
CA THR A 370 2.17 1.42 20.43
C THR A 370 1.75 0.75 19.12
N PRO A 371 1.32 1.51 18.10
CA PRO A 371 0.94 0.93 16.81
C PRO A 371 2.18 0.41 16.06
N ILE A 372 2.07 -0.79 15.53
CA ILE A 372 3.13 -1.38 14.69
C ILE A 372 3.19 -0.62 13.38
N ASN A 373 4.38 -0.16 13.01
CA ASN A 373 4.56 0.53 11.75
C ASN A 373 4.55 -0.44 10.55
N CYS A 374 3.36 -0.66 9.99
CA CYS A 374 3.19 -1.44 8.76
C CYS A 374 3.44 -0.62 7.47
N ASN A 375 3.61 0.71 7.56
CA ASN A 375 3.69 1.64 6.42
C ASN A 375 2.51 1.47 5.40
N CYS A 376 1.31 1.12 5.88
CA CYS A 376 0.11 0.98 5.04
C CYS A 376 -0.50 2.35 4.74
N LEU A 377 -0.37 2.80 3.48
CA LEU A 377 -0.97 4.03 3.00
C LEU A 377 -2.41 3.78 2.52
N MET A 378 -3.28 4.78 2.59
CA MET A 378 -4.62 4.67 2.01
C MET A 378 -4.53 4.55 0.47
N GLN A 379 -5.56 4.01 -0.16
CA GLN A 379 -5.63 3.92 -1.62
C GLN A 379 -5.79 5.32 -2.23
N CYS A 380 -5.16 5.55 -3.38
CA CYS A 380 -5.30 6.80 -4.13
C CYS A 380 -6.73 6.96 -4.69
N GLU A 381 -7.38 5.86 -5.01
CA GLU A 381 -8.79 5.78 -5.40
C GLU A 381 -9.52 4.88 -4.42
N GLU A 382 -10.58 5.39 -3.81
CA GLU A 382 -11.30 4.66 -2.77
C GLU A 382 -12.76 5.11 -2.74
N VAL A 383 -13.65 4.17 -2.43
CA VAL A 383 -15.01 4.49 -2.03
C VAL A 383 -15.19 3.96 -0.62
N LYS A 384 -15.47 4.82 0.37
CA LYS A 384 -15.95 4.30 1.67
C LYS A 384 -17.45 4.38 1.77
N LEU A 385 -17.99 3.34 2.37
CA LEU A 385 -19.41 3.08 2.50
C LEU A 385 -19.83 3.34 3.94
N PHE A 386 -20.96 4.01 4.11
CA PHE A 386 -21.57 4.27 5.40
C PHE A 386 -22.97 3.71 5.42
N LEU A 387 -23.31 2.96 6.47
CA LEU A 387 -24.64 2.40 6.65
C LEU A 387 -25.68 3.53 6.80
N ASP A 388 -26.66 3.58 5.90
CA ASP A 388 -27.81 4.50 5.98
C ASP A 388 -28.99 3.82 6.67
N LYS A 389 -29.33 2.59 6.24
CA LYS A 389 -30.44 1.81 6.79
C LYS A 389 -30.05 0.36 6.95
N ASN A 390 -30.55 -0.25 8.03
CA ASN A 390 -30.41 -1.66 8.33
C ASN A 390 -31.77 -2.17 8.78
N SER A 391 -32.47 -2.90 7.92
CA SER A 391 -33.77 -3.47 8.20
C SER A 391 -33.63 -4.97 8.31
N GLU A 392 -34.23 -5.52 9.36
CA GLU A 392 -34.26 -6.94 9.65
C GLU A 392 -35.73 -7.38 9.66
N ARG A 393 -36.02 -8.44 8.92
CA ARG A 393 -37.36 -9.03 8.85
C ARG A 393 -37.23 -10.52 9.14
N THR A 394 -38.10 -11.01 10.01
CA THR A 394 -38.21 -12.44 10.29
C THR A 394 -39.53 -12.94 9.73
N TRP A 395 -39.48 -14.11 9.09
CA TRP A 395 -40.67 -14.73 8.53
C TRP A 395 -41.36 -15.56 9.60
N SER A 396 -42.64 -15.27 9.86
CA SER A 396 -43.44 -16.02 10.85
C SER A 396 -44.22 -17.18 10.24
N TYR A 397 -44.76 -17.03 9.02
CA TYR A 397 -45.42 -18.11 8.28
C TYR A 397 -45.68 -17.73 6.80
N PRO A 398 -45.46 -18.63 5.82
CA PRO A 398 -44.65 -19.86 5.92
C PRO A 398 -43.18 -19.49 6.18
N VAL A 399 -42.52 -20.25 7.06
CA VAL A 399 -41.15 -19.99 7.50
C VAL A 399 -40.18 -20.61 6.47
N PRO A 400 -39.50 -19.81 5.64
CA PRO A 400 -38.52 -20.31 4.69
C PRO A 400 -37.26 -20.72 5.46
N TRP A 401 -36.76 -21.93 5.24
CA TRP A 401 -35.48 -22.39 5.81
C TRP A 401 -34.28 -21.61 5.24
N ASP A 402 -34.47 -20.91 4.12
CA ASP A 402 -33.43 -20.11 3.50
C ASP A 402 -33.28 -18.72 4.10
N ILE A 403 -32.04 -18.24 4.10
CA ILE A 403 -31.72 -16.87 4.47
C ILE A 403 -31.67 -15.97 3.23
N ARG A 404 -32.02 -14.69 3.43
CA ARG A 404 -32.02 -13.69 2.36
C ARG A 404 -31.30 -12.43 2.81
N PHE A 405 -30.49 -11.87 1.93
CA PHE A 405 -29.90 -10.56 2.20
C PHE A 405 -29.78 -9.71 0.96
N ARG A 406 -29.87 -8.39 1.17
CA ARG A 406 -29.76 -7.38 0.14
C ARG A 406 -28.80 -6.29 0.60
N TRP A 407 -27.95 -5.85 -0.31
CA TRP A 407 -27.17 -4.63 -0.15
C TRP A 407 -27.46 -3.67 -1.30
N ALA A 408 -27.66 -2.40 -0.96
CA ALA A 408 -28.06 -1.38 -1.93
C ALA A 408 -27.39 -0.04 -1.68
N VAL A 409 -27.34 0.79 -2.72
CA VAL A 409 -26.99 2.21 -2.66
C VAL A 409 -28.19 2.99 -3.17
N ASP A 410 -28.99 3.53 -2.26
CA ASP A 410 -30.21 4.28 -2.61
C ASP A 410 -29.94 5.79 -2.67
N LYS A 411 -28.96 6.28 -1.90
CA LYS A 411 -28.59 7.70 -1.83
C LYS A 411 -27.20 7.90 -2.43
N TYR A 412 -27.17 8.56 -3.58
CA TYR A 412 -25.93 8.93 -4.24
C TYR A 412 -25.36 10.23 -3.67
N SER A 413 -24.05 10.25 -3.46
CA SER A 413 -23.35 11.49 -3.13
C SER A 413 -23.34 12.44 -4.32
N LYS A 414 -23.68 13.71 -4.08
CA LYS A 414 -23.60 14.79 -5.08
C LYS A 414 -22.21 15.45 -5.12
N THR A 415 -21.31 15.02 -4.24
CA THR A 415 -19.93 15.48 -4.16
C THR A 415 -18.99 14.29 -4.17
N ARG A 416 -17.84 14.46 -4.81
CA ARG A 416 -16.72 13.53 -4.68
C ARG A 416 -15.43 14.30 -4.48
N LEU A 417 -14.46 13.66 -3.85
CA LEU A 417 -13.14 14.22 -3.67
C LEU A 417 -12.24 13.79 -4.83
N ARG A 418 -11.35 14.69 -5.24
CA ARG A 418 -10.36 14.42 -6.28
C ARG A 418 -8.99 14.87 -5.81
N ARG A 419 -7.99 14.00 -5.90
CA ARG A 419 -6.58 14.31 -5.66
C ARG A 419 -5.92 14.78 -6.94
N ASP A 420 -5.43 16.02 -6.93
CA ASP A 420 -4.72 16.64 -8.04
C ASP A 420 -3.28 17.00 -7.62
N VAL A 421 -2.39 17.12 -8.61
CA VAL A 421 -1.01 17.58 -8.42
C VAL A 421 -0.99 19.09 -8.57
N ILE A 422 -0.60 19.83 -7.52
CA ILE A 422 -0.40 21.29 -7.59
C ILE A 422 1.04 21.64 -7.95
N TYR A 423 1.99 20.83 -7.51
CA TYR A 423 3.40 21.12 -7.69
C TYR A 423 4.11 19.92 -8.31
N SER A 424 4.30 20.02 -9.62
CA SER A 424 4.93 19.00 -10.45
C SER A 424 6.46 19.15 -10.48
N PHE A 425 7.15 18.23 -11.15
CA PHE A 425 8.59 18.34 -11.34
C PHE A 425 8.94 19.51 -12.27
N GLU A 426 8.07 19.76 -13.24
CA GLU A 426 8.14 20.87 -14.17
C GLU A 426 8.06 22.21 -13.41
N ASP A 427 7.16 22.33 -12.44
CA ASP A 427 7.05 23.52 -11.57
C ASP A 427 8.29 23.72 -10.69
N LEU A 428 8.88 22.62 -10.22
CA LEU A 428 10.14 22.66 -9.49
C LEU A 428 11.27 23.22 -10.38
N LEU A 429 11.41 22.71 -11.61
CA LEU A 429 12.42 23.21 -12.54
C LEU A 429 12.24 24.69 -12.86
N VAL A 430 11.00 25.12 -13.11
CA VAL A 430 10.68 26.54 -13.35
C VAL A 430 11.03 27.39 -12.13
N SER A 431 10.72 26.92 -10.92
CA SER A 431 11.03 27.65 -9.68
C SER A 431 12.54 27.73 -9.41
N LEU A 432 13.29 26.64 -9.61
CA LEU A 432 14.75 26.61 -9.44
C LEU A 432 15.43 27.54 -10.44
N GLY A 433 15.05 27.44 -11.73
CA GLY A 433 15.58 28.29 -12.79
C GLY A 433 15.24 29.77 -12.57
N GLY A 434 14.00 30.08 -12.19
CA GLY A 434 13.58 31.45 -11.86
C GLY A 434 14.35 32.04 -10.69
N THR A 435 14.58 31.25 -9.63
CA THR A 435 15.36 31.68 -8.46
C THR A 435 16.82 31.92 -8.81
N ALA A 436 17.45 30.99 -9.53
CA ALA A 436 18.85 31.10 -9.95
C ALA A 436 19.08 32.31 -10.87
N SER A 437 18.16 32.54 -11.82
CA SER A 437 18.19 33.71 -12.71
C SER A 437 17.97 35.03 -11.95
N PHE A 438 17.00 35.09 -11.04
CA PHE A 438 16.70 36.33 -10.30
C PHE A 438 17.82 36.74 -9.33
N PHE A 439 18.40 35.80 -8.58
CA PHE A 439 19.42 36.12 -7.57
C PHE A 439 20.84 36.20 -8.14
N LEU A 440 21.21 35.31 -9.06
CA LEU A 440 22.60 35.18 -9.52
C LEU A 440 22.78 35.63 -10.98
N GLY A 441 21.68 35.91 -11.71
CA GLY A 441 21.73 36.19 -13.15
C GLY A 441 22.16 34.97 -13.98
N CYS A 442 22.08 33.77 -13.41
CA CYS A 442 22.64 32.58 -14.05
C CYS A 442 21.59 31.81 -14.85
N SER A 443 22.02 31.26 -15.98
CA SER A 443 21.22 30.37 -16.83
C SER A 443 21.81 28.96 -16.84
N VAL A 444 21.16 28.03 -17.54
CA VAL A 444 21.71 26.69 -17.78
C VAL A 444 23.09 26.77 -18.44
N LEU A 445 23.31 27.72 -19.36
CA LEU A 445 24.61 27.93 -20.00
C LEU A 445 25.67 28.38 -19.00
N SER A 446 25.30 29.23 -18.03
CA SER A 446 26.21 29.66 -16.96
C SER A 446 26.70 28.47 -16.11
N PHE A 447 25.83 27.48 -15.84
CA PHE A 447 26.26 26.25 -15.16
C PHE A 447 27.24 25.41 -15.99
N VAL A 448 27.02 25.31 -17.31
CA VAL A 448 27.94 24.63 -18.22
C VAL A 448 29.28 25.36 -18.28
N GLU A 449 29.27 26.69 -18.33
CA GLU A 449 30.48 27.52 -18.29
C GLU A 449 31.26 27.32 -16.98
N ILE A 450 30.59 27.34 -15.82
CA ILE A 450 31.23 27.04 -14.53
C ILE A 450 31.87 25.65 -14.57
N GLY A 451 31.15 24.63 -15.07
CA GLY A 451 31.68 23.28 -15.22
C GLY A 451 32.93 23.23 -16.10
N TYR A 452 32.89 23.89 -17.26
CA TYR A 452 34.04 24.00 -18.18
C TYR A 452 35.24 24.71 -17.53
N TYR A 453 35.00 25.82 -16.82
CA TYR A 453 36.04 26.59 -16.13
C TYR A 453 36.65 25.83 -14.95
N VAL A 454 35.86 25.09 -14.18
CA VAL A 454 36.35 24.37 -13.00
C VAL A 454 37.06 23.06 -13.37
N THR A 455 36.71 22.43 -14.50
CA THR A 455 37.26 21.12 -14.90
C THR A 455 38.32 21.25 -15.99
N LEU A 456 37.91 21.29 -17.26
CA LEU A 456 38.77 21.27 -18.44
C LEU A 456 39.75 22.42 -18.44
N ARG A 457 39.27 23.66 -18.33
CA ARG A 457 40.15 24.82 -18.44
C ARG A 457 41.12 24.91 -17.26
N LEU A 458 40.70 24.55 -16.05
CA LEU A 458 41.58 24.50 -14.88
C LEU A 458 42.66 23.44 -15.05
N TYR A 459 42.30 22.23 -15.51
CA TYR A 459 43.24 21.14 -15.77
C TYR A 459 44.33 21.53 -16.78
N TRP A 460 43.91 22.08 -17.93
CA TRP A 460 44.85 22.53 -18.96
C TRP A 460 45.71 23.72 -18.50
N PHE A 461 45.16 24.63 -17.70
CA PHE A 461 45.89 25.77 -17.14
C PHE A 461 46.96 25.35 -16.13
N VAL A 462 46.64 24.38 -15.25
CA VAL A 462 47.59 23.84 -14.27
C VAL A 462 48.69 23.03 -14.96
N ASN A 463 48.36 22.19 -15.94
CA ASN A 463 49.37 21.40 -16.67
C ASN A 463 50.31 22.28 -17.49
N ARG A 464 49.80 23.30 -18.19
CA ARG A 464 50.66 24.25 -18.95
C ARG A 464 51.64 25.04 -18.08
N LYS A 465 51.31 25.30 -16.81
CA LYS A 465 52.19 25.99 -15.85
C LYS A 465 53.03 25.05 -14.98
N ALA A 466 52.83 23.74 -15.08
CA ALA A 466 53.67 22.74 -14.42
C ALA A 466 54.87 22.33 -15.30
N GLU A 467 54.74 22.48 -16.62
CA GLU A 467 55.77 22.17 -17.63
C GLU A 467 56.72 23.34 -17.94
N GLY A 468 56.43 24.56 -17.49
CA GLY A 468 57.30 25.74 -17.55
C GLY A 468 57.65 26.25 -16.16
#